data_AF-A0A7S0YCT6-F1
#
_entry.id   AF-A0A7S0YCT6-F1
#
_cell.length_a   1.000
_cell.length_b   1.000
_cell.length_c   1.000
_cell.angle_alpha   90.00
_cell.angle_beta   90.00
_cell.angle_gamma   90.00
#
_symmetry.space_group_name_H-M   'P 1'
#
loop_
_entity.id
_entity.type
_entity.pdbx_description
1 polymer ?
#
loop_
_entity_poly.entity_id
_entity_poly.type
_entity_poly.pdbx_seq_one_letter_code
_entity_poly.pdbx_strand_id
1 'polypeptide(L)'
;MVAEEEADEAVGKVTPKSEHETVNVSTTCSSTVISASNVTTATTSTSTITTAATTVTATASSTLSSSAAAAIVKAKVEESMKAKSDRFDSMIAHESRIRLNEAGWKDRYFSEKLGITDPDERLKAVRRVVTSYTEGLAWVMRYYYSGVASWNWYFPFHYAPFASDLVDLASVDLKFDLGEPFSPFNQLMSVLPAASCHCLPTPLQHLFTDTTSPILDFYPTDFKVDMNGKRFAWLGVALLPFIDEERLLKTTRPIMEILDEEEKYRNGRRLDLLYVHQSHPLAEAARDMEKRCKGLEGKERQEYHESIPSPNGRGMQGIIHLCLGETQPPSMPSPFPLLGDAIHNNQVVCICYRLPEPPNKHLPAILPGTRLDDTVLTEEDMPVPARLWHEQGRGGPSGGRDLRYPGGGG
;
A
#
# COMPACT_ATOMS: atom_id res chain seq x y z
N MET A 1 74.24 -18.36 -12.39
CA MET A 1 74.20 -18.80 -13.79
C MET A 1 73.31 -17.81 -14.53
N VAL A 2 73.93 -17.04 -15.42
CA VAL A 2 73.40 -16.43 -16.66
C VAL A 2 72.05 -15.71 -16.53
N ALA A 3 71.98 -14.38 -16.42
CA ALA A 3 72.31 -13.33 -17.41
C ALA A 3 71.27 -13.18 -18.54
N GLU A 4 70.92 -11.91 -18.77
CA GLU A 4 70.48 -11.29 -20.05
C GLU A 4 69.06 -11.65 -20.55
N GLU A 5 68.29 -10.78 -21.19
CA GLU A 5 68.65 -9.60 -21.99
C GLU A 5 67.45 -8.65 -22.17
N GLU A 6 67.79 -7.38 -22.44
CA GLU A 6 66.93 -6.27 -22.85
C GLU A 6 66.17 -6.54 -24.17
N ALA A 7 65.09 -5.79 -24.40
CA ALA A 7 64.92 -5.07 -25.67
C ALA A 7 63.87 -3.95 -25.55
N ASP A 8 64.38 -2.75 -25.77
CA ASP A 8 63.76 -1.45 -25.97
C ASP A 8 63.13 -1.37 -27.37
N GLU A 9 61.99 -0.69 -27.54
CA GLU A 9 61.80 0.18 -28.72
C GLU A 9 60.62 1.15 -28.57
N ALA A 10 60.95 2.42 -28.79
CA ALA A 10 60.08 3.58 -28.79
C ALA A 10 59.17 3.67 -30.03
N VAL A 11 58.16 4.56 -29.97
CA VAL A 11 57.95 5.69 -30.90
C VAL A 11 56.52 6.25 -30.75
N GLY A 12 56.40 7.59 -30.66
CA GLY A 12 55.28 8.31 -31.28
C GLY A 12 54.44 9.23 -30.39
N LYS A 13 54.91 10.48 -30.17
CA LYS A 13 54.07 11.65 -29.88
C LYS A 13 52.98 11.81 -30.97
N VAL A 14 51.77 12.25 -30.60
CA VAL A 14 51.08 13.46 -31.11
C VAL A 14 49.81 13.71 -30.28
N THR A 15 49.75 14.86 -29.60
CA THR A 15 48.50 15.51 -29.17
C THR A 15 47.87 16.27 -30.33
N PRO A 16 46.54 16.33 -30.42
CA PRO A 16 45.86 17.53 -30.89
C PRO A 16 44.93 18.10 -29.82
N LYS A 17 45.04 19.42 -29.61
CA LYS A 17 44.02 20.26 -29.01
C LYS A 17 42.90 20.48 -30.04
N SER A 18 41.65 20.38 -29.62
CA SER A 18 40.50 21.10 -30.18
C SER A 18 39.39 21.10 -29.10
N GLU A 19 39.24 22.20 -28.37
CA GLU A 19 38.08 23.10 -28.55
C GLU A 19 36.75 22.39 -28.28
N HIS A 20 36.38 22.28 -27.00
CA HIS A 20 34.99 22.06 -26.60
C HIS A 20 34.38 23.42 -26.26
N GLU A 21 33.57 23.88 -27.20
CA GLU A 21 32.64 24.98 -27.10
C GLU A 21 31.70 24.74 -25.90
N THR A 22 31.81 25.59 -24.88
CA THR A 22 30.88 25.60 -23.73
C THR A 22 29.53 26.13 -24.20
N VAL A 23 28.61 25.23 -24.54
CA VAL A 23 27.18 25.58 -24.68
C VAL A 23 26.61 25.67 -23.28
N ASN A 24 26.49 26.90 -22.77
CA ASN A 24 25.71 27.21 -21.57
C ASN A 24 24.22 26.91 -21.85
N VAL A 25 23.74 25.73 -21.44
CA VAL A 25 22.30 25.45 -21.38
C VAL A 25 21.77 25.91 -20.03
N SER A 26 21.35 27.17 -19.99
CA SER A 26 20.48 27.71 -18.93
C SER A 26 19.16 26.94 -18.95
N THR A 27 19.02 25.92 -18.11
CA THR A 27 17.73 25.25 -17.90
C THR A 27 16.90 26.10 -16.96
N THR A 28 16.33 27.16 -17.50
CA THR A 28 15.24 27.92 -16.88
C THR A 28 14.01 27.02 -16.95
N CYS A 29 13.62 26.39 -15.84
CA CYS A 29 12.32 25.71 -15.75
C CYS A 29 11.22 26.78 -15.74
N SER A 30 10.79 27.17 -16.94
CA SER A 30 9.57 27.93 -17.15
C SER A 30 8.39 27.02 -16.83
N SER A 31 7.69 27.32 -15.75
CA SER A 31 6.39 26.75 -15.42
C SER A 31 5.37 27.16 -16.49
N THR A 32 5.18 26.31 -17.51
CA THR A 32 4.08 26.47 -18.47
C THR A 32 2.81 25.96 -17.83
N VAL A 33 1.99 26.89 -17.36
CA VAL A 33 0.59 26.65 -17.00
C VAL A 33 -0.18 26.35 -18.28
N ILE A 34 -0.59 25.09 -18.48
CA ILE A 34 -1.59 24.76 -19.50
C ILE A 34 -2.96 25.11 -18.90
N SER A 35 -3.44 26.29 -19.26
CA SER A 35 -4.82 26.71 -19.04
C SER A 35 -5.76 25.78 -19.81
N ALA A 36 -6.62 25.05 -19.10
CA ALA A 36 -7.74 24.34 -19.70
C ALA A 36 -8.81 25.36 -20.12
N SER A 37 -8.76 25.76 -21.39
CA SER A 37 -9.78 26.61 -22.01
C SER A 37 -10.81 25.74 -22.74
N ASN A 38 -12.07 25.94 -22.35
CA ASN A 38 -13.31 25.81 -23.13
C ASN A 38 -13.62 24.47 -23.83
N VAL A 39 -14.53 23.72 -23.18
CA VAL A 39 -15.37 22.69 -23.79
C VAL A 39 -16.19 23.32 -24.91
N THR A 40 -15.82 23.04 -26.15
CA THR A 40 -16.65 23.28 -27.32
C THR A 40 -17.40 22.00 -27.63
N THR A 41 -18.73 22.11 -27.63
CA THR A 41 -19.71 21.12 -28.08
C THR A 41 -19.27 20.39 -29.35
N ALA A 42 -19.17 19.05 -29.29
CA ALA A 42 -19.02 18.19 -30.45
C ALA A 42 -20.13 17.13 -30.48
N THR A 43 -20.71 17.05 -31.67
CA THR A 43 -21.95 16.43 -32.10
C THR A 43 -21.97 14.91 -31.94
N THR A 44 -23.12 14.39 -31.52
CA THR A 44 -23.45 12.98 -31.35
C THR A 44 -23.46 12.23 -32.69
N SER A 45 -22.73 11.11 -32.78
CA SER A 45 -22.90 10.09 -33.81
C SER A 45 -23.77 8.95 -33.26
N THR A 46 -24.97 8.86 -33.80
CA THR A 46 -26.04 7.92 -33.46
C THR A 46 -25.66 6.48 -33.84
N SER A 47 -25.75 5.54 -32.91
CA SER A 47 -25.87 4.10 -33.21
C SER A 47 -27.20 3.60 -32.64
N THR A 48 -28.08 3.23 -33.56
CA THR A 48 -29.42 2.70 -33.35
C THR A 48 -29.42 1.37 -32.60
N ILE A 49 -30.12 1.31 -31.46
CA ILE A 49 -30.65 0.06 -30.90
C ILE A 49 -32.16 0.24 -30.73
N THR A 50 -32.91 -0.51 -31.53
CA THR A 50 -34.36 -0.64 -31.51
C THR A 50 -34.78 -1.51 -30.33
N THR A 51 -35.58 -0.99 -29.39
CA THR A 51 -36.46 -1.86 -28.58
C THR A 51 -37.67 -1.11 -28.00
N ALA A 52 -38.85 -1.57 -28.42
CA ALA A 52 -40.19 -1.48 -27.83
C ALA A 52 -40.62 -0.17 -27.13
N ALA A 53 -41.42 0.62 -27.84
CA ALA A 53 -42.24 1.69 -27.29
C ALA A 53 -43.35 1.14 -26.38
N THR A 54 -43.36 1.54 -25.11
CA THR A 54 -44.58 1.55 -24.29
C THR A 54 -44.91 3.02 -24.00
N THR A 55 -45.99 3.49 -24.62
CA THR A 55 -46.55 4.82 -24.47
C THR A 55 -47.09 4.99 -23.05
N VAL A 56 -46.43 5.82 -22.24
CA VAL A 56 -47.02 6.38 -21.01
C VAL A 56 -47.23 7.86 -21.26
N THR A 57 -48.49 8.23 -21.39
CA THR A 57 -49.00 9.59 -21.49
C THR A 57 -48.48 10.46 -20.35
N ALA A 58 -47.81 11.55 -20.72
CA ALA A 58 -47.39 12.59 -19.81
C ALA A 58 -48.61 13.33 -19.24
N THR A 59 -48.69 13.44 -17.92
CA THR A 59 -49.43 14.52 -17.26
C THR A 59 -48.82 14.81 -15.90
N ALA A 60 -48.75 16.12 -15.59
CA ALA A 60 -48.37 16.78 -14.35
C ALA A 60 -46.87 17.00 -14.07
N SER A 61 -46.53 18.29 -14.12
CA SER A 61 -45.30 18.94 -13.74
C SER A 61 -44.84 18.65 -12.31
N SER A 62 -43.55 18.35 -12.15
CA SER A 62 -42.78 18.83 -11.00
C SER A 62 -41.31 18.93 -11.43
N THR A 63 -40.80 20.15 -11.58
CA THR A 63 -39.36 20.42 -11.69
C THR A 63 -38.71 20.07 -10.36
N LEU A 64 -38.30 18.81 -10.21
CA LEU A 64 -37.42 18.39 -9.12
C LEU A 64 -36.10 19.15 -9.26
N SER A 65 -35.72 19.90 -8.22
CA SER A 65 -34.39 20.48 -8.07
C SER A 65 -33.32 19.40 -8.35
N SER A 66 -32.19 19.75 -9.00
CA SER A 66 -31.13 18.79 -9.32
C SER A 66 -30.62 18.03 -8.07
N SER A 67 -30.71 18.67 -6.90
CA SER A 67 -30.45 18.07 -5.58
C SER A 67 -31.44 16.94 -5.23
N ALA A 68 -32.73 17.12 -5.50
CA ALA A 68 -33.74 16.11 -5.24
C ALA A 68 -33.65 14.92 -6.22
N ALA A 69 -33.33 15.19 -7.49
CA ALA A 69 -33.04 14.14 -8.46
C ALA A 69 -31.78 13.33 -8.10
N ALA A 70 -30.70 14.01 -7.66
CA ALA A 70 -29.48 13.36 -7.18
C ALA A 70 -29.73 12.52 -5.92
N ALA A 71 -30.56 13.00 -4.98
CA ALA A 71 -30.93 12.24 -3.79
C ALA A 71 -31.70 10.96 -4.12
N ILE A 72 -32.63 11.01 -5.09
CA ILE A 72 -33.39 9.82 -5.55
C ILE A 72 -32.45 8.80 -6.21
N VAL A 73 -31.53 9.26 -7.07
CA VAL A 73 -30.55 8.37 -7.71
C VAL A 73 -29.64 7.74 -6.64
N LYS A 74 -29.14 8.54 -5.69
CA LYS A 74 -28.32 8.05 -4.57
C LYS A 74 -29.06 6.98 -3.76
N ALA A 75 -30.31 7.23 -3.38
CA ALA A 75 -31.11 6.27 -2.60
C ALA A 75 -31.33 4.96 -3.37
N LYS A 76 -31.64 5.02 -4.67
CA LYS A 76 -31.78 3.82 -5.52
C LYS A 76 -30.47 3.04 -5.67
N VAL A 77 -29.35 3.74 -5.78
CA VAL A 77 -28.02 3.12 -5.84
C VAL A 77 -27.70 2.44 -4.51
N GLU A 78 -27.95 3.10 -3.38
CA GLU A 78 -27.74 2.53 -2.03
C GLU A 78 -28.60 1.28 -1.80
N GLU A 79 -29.88 1.32 -2.19
CA GLU A 79 -30.77 0.15 -2.10
C GLU A 79 -30.27 -1.00 -2.98
N SER A 80 -29.88 -0.72 -4.23
CA SER A 80 -29.33 -1.73 -5.13
C SER A 80 -28.01 -2.32 -4.61
N MET A 81 -27.12 -1.50 -4.05
CA MET A 81 -25.88 -1.97 -3.44
C MET A 81 -26.15 -2.84 -2.22
N LYS A 82 -27.10 -2.45 -1.36
CA LYS A 82 -27.48 -3.22 -0.17
C LYS A 82 -28.08 -4.58 -0.57
N ALA A 83 -28.96 -4.61 -1.56
CA ALA A 83 -29.54 -5.84 -2.08
C ALA A 83 -28.50 -6.78 -2.71
N LYS A 84 -27.51 -6.22 -3.44
CA LYS A 84 -26.38 -7.00 -3.99
C LYS A 84 -25.40 -7.48 -2.90
N SER A 85 -25.33 -6.77 -1.77
CA SER A 85 -24.43 -7.09 -0.66
C SER A 85 -24.99 -8.17 0.27
N ASP A 86 -26.31 -8.26 0.44
CA ASP A 86 -26.93 -9.32 1.24
C ASP A 86 -26.92 -10.65 0.46
N ARG A 87 -26.15 -11.62 0.96
CA ARG A 87 -25.89 -12.91 0.31
C ARG A 87 -26.36 -14.07 1.19
N PHE A 88 -27.50 -13.90 1.86
CA PHE A 88 -28.05 -14.87 2.80
C PHE A 88 -28.18 -16.30 2.22
N ASP A 89 -28.75 -16.46 1.02
CA ASP A 89 -28.91 -17.80 0.42
C ASP A 89 -27.57 -18.48 0.13
N SER A 90 -26.57 -17.70 -0.32
CA SER A 90 -25.21 -18.19 -0.56
C SER A 90 -24.50 -18.59 0.73
N MET A 91 -24.72 -17.83 1.81
CA MET A 91 -24.25 -18.16 3.16
C MET A 91 -24.81 -19.51 3.63
N ILE A 92 -26.12 -19.72 3.53
CA ILE A 92 -26.77 -20.97 3.94
C ILE A 92 -26.29 -22.15 3.09
N ALA A 93 -26.15 -21.96 1.78
CA ALA A 93 -25.62 -22.98 0.87
C ALA A 93 -24.14 -23.31 1.12
N HIS A 94 -23.37 -22.41 1.74
CA HIS A 94 -22.00 -22.67 2.16
C HIS A 94 -21.95 -23.50 3.45
N GLU A 95 -22.72 -23.11 4.47
CA GLU A 95 -22.81 -23.84 5.74
C GLU A 95 -23.25 -25.30 5.54
N SER A 96 -24.18 -25.54 4.61
CA SER A 96 -24.69 -26.88 4.29
C SER A 96 -23.68 -27.80 3.60
N ARG A 97 -22.65 -27.26 2.94
CA ARG A 97 -21.58 -28.07 2.31
C ARG A 97 -20.58 -28.59 3.34
N ILE A 98 -20.04 -27.68 4.16
CA ILE A 98 -18.96 -28.01 5.10
C ILE A 98 -19.49 -28.68 6.37
N ARG A 99 -20.64 -28.22 6.90
CA ARG A 99 -21.30 -28.80 8.08
C ARG A 99 -20.35 -28.95 9.27
N LEU A 100 -19.88 -27.81 9.80
CA LEU A 100 -18.90 -27.74 10.89
C LEU A 100 -19.37 -28.41 12.19
N ASN A 101 -20.68 -28.61 12.35
CA ASN A 101 -21.32 -29.27 13.48
C ASN A 101 -21.43 -30.80 13.34
N GLU A 102 -21.05 -31.39 12.20
CA GLU A 102 -21.19 -32.83 11.94
C GLU A 102 -19.82 -33.50 11.81
N ALA A 103 -19.69 -34.76 12.24
CA ALA A 103 -18.46 -35.54 12.10
C ALA A 103 -17.92 -35.51 10.65
N GLY A 104 -16.59 -35.49 10.50
CA GLY A 104 -15.93 -35.35 9.19
C GLY A 104 -15.88 -33.93 8.63
N TRP A 105 -16.23 -32.91 9.42
CA TRP A 105 -16.22 -31.50 8.99
C TRP A 105 -14.85 -31.01 8.53
N LYS A 106 -13.77 -31.52 9.12
CA LYS A 106 -12.40 -31.08 8.85
C LYS A 106 -11.94 -31.48 7.46
N ASP A 107 -12.22 -32.73 7.08
CA ASP A 107 -11.97 -33.22 5.73
C ASP A 107 -12.81 -32.47 4.71
N ARG A 108 -14.11 -32.29 4.97
CA ARG A 108 -15.00 -31.50 4.09
C ARG A 108 -14.51 -30.07 3.93
N TYR A 109 -14.06 -29.43 5.01
CA TYR A 109 -13.53 -28.07 4.95
C TYR A 109 -12.32 -27.98 4.04
N PHE A 110 -11.28 -28.78 4.29
CA PHE A 110 -10.05 -28.68 3.50
C PHE A 110 -10.24 -29.15 2.06
N SER A 111 -11.06 -30.16 1.80
CA SER A 111 -11.39 -30.56 0.43
C SER A 111 -12.12 -29.48 -0.34
N GLU A 112 -13.11 -28.82 0.28
CA GLU A 112 -13.87 -27.73 -0.35
C GLU A 112 -13.00 -26.47 -0.55
N LYS A 113 -12.22 -26.09 0.47
CA LYS A 113 -11.49 -24.82 0.51
C LYS A 113 -10.17 -24.83 -0.25
N LEU A 114 -9.48 -25.97 -0.26
CA LEU A 114 -8.23 -26.14 -1.00
C LEU A 114 -8.43 -26.78 -2.37
N GLY A 115 -9.63 -27.33 -2.65
CA GLY A 115 -9.91 -28.04 -3.90
C GLY A 115 -9.21 -29.39 -4.03
N ILE A 116 -8.81 -30.01 -2.92
CA ILE A 116 -8.01 -31.26 -2.89
C ILE A 116 -8.87 -32.43 -2.39
N THR A 117 -9.16 -33.38 -3.28
CA THR A 117 -9.95 -34.57 -2.96
C THR A 117 -9.10 -35.68 -2.37
N ASP A 118 -7.85 -35.83 -2.82
CA ASP A 118 -6.93 -36.86 -2.35
C ASP A 118 -6.53 -36.65 -0.87
N PRO A 119 -6.71 -37.65 0.01
CA PRO A 119 -6.37 -37.54 1.43
C PRO A 119 -4.91 -37.22 1.74
N ASP A 120 -3.97 -37.83 1.01
CA ASP A 120 -2.55 -37.69 1.29
C ASP A 120 -2.03 -36.32 0.83
N GLU A 121 -2.47 -35.86 -0.33
CA GLU A 121 -2.22 -34.51 -0.82
C GLU A 121 -2.84 -33.46 0.10
N ARG A 122 -4.05 -33.71 0.61
CA ARG A 122 -4.73 -32.80 1.54
C ARG A 122 -3.95 -32.67 2.83
N LEU A 123 -3.47 -33.77 3.42
CA LEU A 123 -2.65 -33.71 4.63
C LEU A 123 -1.37 -32.89 4.43
N LYS A 124 -0.69 -33.08 3.30
CA LYS A 124 0.48 -32.28 2.92
C LYS A 124 0.13 -30.80 2.75
N ALA A 125 -1.01 -30.50 2.11
CA ALA A 125 -1.47 -29.13 1.91
C ALA A 125 -1.82 -28.46 3.24
N VAL A 126 -2.52 -29.15 4.15
CA VAL A 126 -2.79 -28.66 5.51
C VAL A 126 -1.49 -28.35 6.23
N ARG A 127 -0.47 -29.21 6.13
CA ARG A 127 0.84 -28.90 6.73
C ARG A 127 1.45 -27.62 6.16
N ARG A 128 1.38 -27.40 4.83
CA ARG A 128 1.84 -26.13 4.22
C ARG A 128 1.05 -24.93 4.73
N VAL A 129 -0.27 -25.04 4.85
CA VAL A 129 -1.13 -23.98 5.42
C VAL A 129 -0.70 -23.65 6.85
N VAL A 130 -0.46 -24.66 7.69
CA VAL A 130 0.00 -24.48 9.08
C VAL A 130 1.38 -23.82 9.13
N THR A 131 2.32 -24.27 8.30
CA THR A 131 3.66 -23.68 8.18
C THR A 131 3.56 -22.20 7.82
N SER A 132 2.87 -21.85 6.72
CA SER A 132 2.72 -20.45 6.30
C SER A 132 1.91 -19.62 7.29
N TYR A 133 0.92 -20.20 7.99
CA TYR A 133 0.18 -19.48 9.03
C TYR A 133 1.09 -19.14 10.22
N THR A 134 1.95 -20.07 10.61
CA THR A 134 2.94 -19.89 11.69
C THR A 134 3.98 -18.85 11.32
N GLU A 135 4.49 -18.89 10.08
CA GLU A 135 5.34 -17.84 9.51
C GLU A 135 4.63 -16.48 9.56
N GLY A 136 3.36 -16.42 9.18
CA GLY A 136 2.59 -15.18 9.20
C GLY A 136 2.42 -14.57 10.59
N LEU A 137 2.17 -15.40 11.60
CA LEU A 137 2.14 -14.93 12.99
C LEU A 137 3.49 -14.33 13.41
N ALA A 138 4.60 -15.00 13.07
CA ALA A 138 5.94 -14.50 13.35
C ALA A 138 6.26 -13.22 12.57
N TRP A 139 5.86 -13.14 11.30
CA TRP A 139 6.02 -11.96 10.44
C TRP A 139 5.27 -10.76 11.03
N VAL A 140 4.00 -10.93 11.42
CA VAL A 140 3.19 -9.88 12.04
C VAL A 140 3.81 -9.42 13.36
N MET A 141 4.23 -10.35 14.22
CA MET A 141 4.89 -9.98 15.47
C MET A 141 6.16 -9.16 15.22
N ARG A 142 7.01 -9.57 14.26
CA ARG A 142 8.20 -8.78 13.90
C ARG A 142 7.84 -7.42 13.33
N TYR A 143 6.81 -7.35 12.48
CA TYR A 143 6.33 -6.10 11.88
C TYR A 143 6.01 -5.04 12.94
N TYR A 144 5.30 -5.42 14.00
CA TYR A 144 4.93 -4.50 15.07
C TYR A 144 6.09 -4.12 16.00
N TYR A 145 6.98 -5.06 16.35
CA TYR A 145 8.01 -4.82 17.38
C TYR A 145 9.38 -4.44 16.82
N SER A 146 9.66 -4.73 15.55
CA SER A 146 11.00 -4.60 14.96
C SER A 146 10.99 -4.13 13.51
N GLY A 147 9.82 -3.79 12.96
CA GLY A 147 9.67 -3.41 11.56
C GLY A 147 9.53 -4.60 10.62
N VAL A 148 9.47 -4.32 9.32
CA VAL A 148 9.17 -5.32 8.27
C VAL A 148 10.21 -6.43 8.28
N ALA A 149 9.75 -7.68 8.41
CA ALA A 149 10.62 -8.86 8.36
C ALA A 149 10.92 -9.33 6.93
N SER A 150 9.97 -9.15 6.01
CA SER A 150 10.09 -9.44 4.58
C SER A 150 9.06 -8.64 3.81
N TRP A 151 9.48 -7.95 2.76
CA TRP A 151 8.57 -7.24 1.86
C TRP A 151 7.84 -8.17 0.89
N ASN A 152 8.42 -9.34 0.63
CA ASN A 152 7.95 -10.32 -0.36
C ASN A 152 7.07 -11.41 0.26
N TRP A 153 7.20 -11.67 1.57
CA TRP A 153 6.43 -12.69 2.24
C TRP A 153 4.94 -12.34 2.26
N TYR A 154 4.10 -13.31 1.91
CA TYR A 154 2.64 -13.25 2.04
C TYR A 154 2.11 -14.63 2.44
N PHE A 155 0.88 -14.68 2.95
CA PHE A 155 0.19 -15.94 3.23
C PHE A 155 -0.47 -16.48 1.95
N PRO A 156 0.02 -17.59 1.35
CA PRO A 156 -0.36 -18.01 -0.01
C PRO A 156 -1.62 -18.87 -0.04
N PHE A 157 -2.58 -18.58 0.84
CA PHE A 157 -3.85 -19.28 0.92
C PHE A 157 -4.97 -18.30 1.28
N HIS A 158 -6.17 -18.52 0.75
CA HIS A 158 -7.34 -17.69 1.11
C HIS A 158 -7.96 -18.07 2.47
N TYR A 159 -7.53 -19.18 3.07
CA TYR A 159 -8.16 -19.77 4.25
C TYR A 159 -7.14 -20.21 5.30
N ALA A 160 -7.48 -19.98 6.57
CA ALA A 160 -6.69 -20.37 7.72
C ALA A 160 -6.83 -21.88 8.04
N PRO A 161 -5.84 -22.49 8.72
CA PRO A 161 -6.00 -23.83 9.29
C PRO A 161 -6.92 -23.79 10.53
N PHE A 162 -7.30 -24.96 11.05
CA PHE A 162 -7.95 -25.01 12.36
C PHE A 162 -6.93 -24.94 13.48
N ALA A 163 -7.34 -24.46 14.66
CA ALA A 163 -6.49 -24.47 15.85
C ALA A 163 -5.98 -25.89 16.18
N SER A 164 -6.80 -26.92 15.94
CA SER A 164 -6.39 -28.33 16.11
C SER A 164 -5.27 -28.80 15.17
N ASP A 165 -4.98 -28.07 14.09
CA ASP A 165 -3.89 -28.36 13.15
C ASP A 165 -2.57 -27.69 13.55
N LEU A 166 -2.61 -26.74 14.49
CA LEU A 166 -1.45 -25.98 14.95
C LEU A 166 -0.61 -26.82 15.94
N VAL A 167 -0.11 -27.95 15.45
CA VAL A 167 0.74 -28.90 16.16
C VAL A 167 2.16 -28.86 15.61
N ASP A 168 3.13 -29.19 16.46
CA ASP A 168 4.55 -29.23 16.11
C ASP A 168 5.02 -27.93 15.41
N LEU A 169 4.74 -26.79 16.05
CA LEU A 169 5.11 -25.46 15.53
C LEU A 169 6.60 -25.16 15.73
N ALA A 170 7.23 -25.80 16.71
CA ALA A 170 8.65 -25.63 16.99
C ALA A 170 9.56 -26.16 15.87
N SER A 171 9.05 -27.04 15.01
CA SER A 171 9.78 -27.55 13.84
C SER A 171 9.70 -26.64 12.61
N VAL A 172 8.90 -25.57 12.66
CA VAL A 172 8.79 -24.60 11.56
C VAL A 172 10.04 -23.70 11.55
N ASP A 173 10.78 -23.72 10.45
CA ASP A 173 11.97 -22.88 10.26
C ASP A 173 11.57 -21.45 9.87
N LEU A 174 11.71 -20.51 10.81
CA LEU A 174 11.29 -19.11 10.62
C LEU A 174 12.42 -18.27 10.01
N LYS A 175 12.54 -18.34 8.68
CA LYS A 175 13.46 -17.51 7.89
C LYS A 175 12.68 -16.53 7.03
N PHE A 176 13.12 -15.27 7.06
CA PHE A 176 12.55 -14.21 6.25
C PHE A 176 13.67 -13.51 5.52
N ASP A 177 13.55 -13.44 4.20
CA ASP A 177 14.39 -12.61 3.38
C ASP A 177 13.76 -11.22 3.35
N LEU A 178 14.49 -10.20 3.80
CA LEU A 178 13.96 -8.84 3.90
C LEU A 178 13.43 -8.36 2.54
N GLY A 179 14.19 -8.65 1.48
CA GLY A 179 13.89 -8.24 0.12
C GLY A 179 13.74 -6.72 0.00
N GLU A 180 13.03 -6.29 -1.03
CA GLU A 180 12.78 -4.88 -1.28
C GLU A 180 11.29 -4.63 -1.53
N PRO A 181 10.76 -3.50 -1.07
CA PRO A 181 9.40 -3.09 -1.40
C PRO A 181 9.30 -2.77 -2.88
N PHE A 182 8.13 -3.07 -3.46
CA PHE A 182 7.81 -2.65 -4.80
C PHE A 182 7.95 -1.14 -5.00
N SER A 183 8.35 -0.76 -6.22
CA SER A 183 8.17 0.60 -6.69
C SER A 183 6.67 0.96 -6.70
N PRO A 184 6.30 2.24 -6.59
CA PRO A 184 4.90 2.66 -6.61
C PRO A 184 4.11 2.07 -7.78
N PHE A 185 4.67 2.05 -8.99
CA PHE A 185 3.95 1.49 -10.14
C PHE A 185 3.87 -0.03 -10.10
N ASN A 186 4.90 -0.76 -9.68
CA ASN A 186 4.78 -2.21 -9.50
C ASN A 186 3.75 -2.56 -8.42
N GLN A 187 3.68 -1.77 -7.35
CA GLN A 187 2.66 -1.89 -6.32
C GLN A 187 1.26 -1.62 -6.87
N LEU A 188 1.07 -0.56 -7.66
CA LEU A 188 -0.22 -0.28 -8.32
C LEU A 188 -0.63 -1.38 -9.29
N MET A 189 0.29 -1.90 -10.09
CA MET A 189 0.04 -3.07 -10.93
C MET A 189 -0.37 -4.30 -10.09
N SER A 190 0.16 -4.44 -8.88
CA SER A 190 -0.17 -5.57 -8.01
C SER A 190 -1.50 -5.46 -7.25
N VAL A 191 -2.12 -4.28 -7.17
CA VAL A 191 -3.33 -4.06 -6.35
C VAL A 191 -4.54 -3.57 -7.13
N LEU A 192 -4.34 -2.85 -8.24
CA LEU A 192 -5.45 -2.24 -8.95
C LEU A 192 -6.17 -3.28 -9.83
N PRO A 193 -7.50 -3.21 -9.93
CA PRO A 193 -8.22 -3.92 -10.97
C PRO A 193 -8.05 -3.21 -12.33
N ALA A 194 -8.32 -3.92 -13.42
CA ALA A 194 -8.27 -3.37 -14.78
C ALA A 194 -9.11 -2.09 -14.97
N ALA A 195 -10.25 -1.98 -14.27
CA ALA A 195 -11.11 -0.79 -14.30
C ALA A 195 -10.42 0.50 -13.80
N SER A 196 -9.34 0.36 -13.01
CA SER A 196 -8.58 1.47 -12.44
C SER A 196 -7.23 1.68 -13.13
N CYS A 197 -7.01 1.11 -14.33
CA CYS A 197 -5.75 1.24 -15.06
C CYS A 197 -5.36 2.70 -15.35
N HIS A 198 -6.35 3.60 -15.46
CA HIS A 198 -6.14 5.04 -15.65
C HIS A 198 -5.29 5.73 -14.55
N CYS A 199 -5.09 5.08 -13.39
CA CYS A 199 -4.22 5.57 -12.33
C CYS A 199 -2.71 5.36 -12.62
N LEU A 200 -2.37 4.65 -13.70
CA LEU A 200 -1.00 4.33 -14.10
C LEU A 200 -0.58 5.09 -15.37
N PRO A 201 0.74 5.25 -15.62
CA PRO A 201 1.28 5.66 -16.91
C PRO A 201 0.63 4.93 -18.08
N THR A 202 0.29 5.65 -19.16
CA THR A 202 -0.30 5.09 -20.38
C THR A 202 0.42 3.84 -20.88
N PRO A 203 1.78 3.80 -20.88
CA PRO A 203 2.51 2.60 -21.30
C PRO A 203 2.26 1.36 -20.44
N LEU A 204 1.76 1.45 -19.21
CA LEU A 204 1.48 0.28 -18.35
C LEU A 204 0.04 -0.21 -18.45
N GLN A 205 -0.88 0.64 -18.91
CA GLN A 205 -2.32 0.34 -18.90
C GLN A 205 -2.70 -0.85 -19.78
N HIS A 206 -2.00 -1.04 -20.90
CA HIS A 206 -2.28 -2.13 -21.83
C HIS A 206 -2.11 -3.53 -21.20
N LEU A 207 -1.25 -3.66 -20.18
CA LEU A 207 -1.01 -4.92 -19.50
C LEU A 207 -2.24 -5.48 -18.78
N PHE A 208 -3.24 -4.64 -18.47
CA PHE A 208 -4.50 -5.05 -17.84
C PHE A 208 -5.55 -5.61 -18.80
N THR A 209 -5.47 -5.25 -20.08
CA THR A 209 -6.59 -5.48 -21.03
C THR A 209 -6.17 -6.18 -22.31
N ASP A 210 -4.91 -6.08 -22.71
CA ASP A 210 -4.42 -6.72 -23.92
C ASP A 210 -4.40 -8.24 -23.77
N THR A 211 -5.02 -8.95 -24.71
CA THR A 211 -5.08 -10.41 -24.74
C THR A 211 -3.70 -11.06 -24.90
N THR A 212 -2.70 -10.30 -25.35
CA THR A 212 -1.32 -10.74 -25.51
C THR A 212 -0.46 -10.48 -24.26
N SER A 213 -1.01 -9.80 -23.24
CA SER A 213 -0.29 -9.50 -21.99
C SER A 213 0.12 -10.79 -21.26
N PRO A 214 1.42 -10.99 -20.92
CA PRO A 214 1.90 -12.17 -20.19
C PRO A 214 1.38 -12.29 -18.75
N ILE A 215 0.67 -11.27 -18.26
CA ILE A 215 0.15 -11.17 -16.90
C ILE A 215 -1.35 -10.85 -16.88
N LEU A 216 -2.05 -11.03 -18.00
CA LEU A 216 -3.49 -10.75 -18.10
C LEU A 216 -4.31 -11.54 -17.08
N ASP A 217 -3.87 -12.77 -16.78
CA ASP A 217 -4.53 -13.68 -15.84
C ASP A 217 -4.54 -13.17 -14.39
N PHE A 218 -3.73 -12.16 -14.06
CA PHE A 218 -3.79 -11.47 -12.77
C PHE A 218 -5.02 -10.57 -12.62
N TYR A 219 -5.67 -10.18 -13.72
CA TYR A 219 -6.72 -9.15 -13.75
C TYR A 219 -8.06 -9.70 -14.27
N PRO A 220 -8.69 -10.67 -13.57
CA PRO A 220 -9.98 -11.19 -13.99
C PRO A 220 -11.05 -10.09 -13.92
N THR A 221 -11.93 -10.06 -14.92
CA THR A 221 -13.05 -9.10 -14.96
C THR A 221 -14.17 -9.43 -13.97
N ASP A 222 -14.26 -10.69 -13.56
CA ASP A 222 -15.17 -11.18 -12.53
C ASP A 222 -14.48 -12.26 -11.68
N PHE A 223 -14.84 -12.36 -10.40
CA PHE A 223 -14.25 -13.32 -9.48
C PHE A 223 -15.26 -13.80 -8.44
N LYS A 224 -15.02 -15.00 -7.92
CA LYS A 224 -15.92 -15.61 -6.93
C LYS A 224 -15.68 -15.00 -5.55
N VAL A 225 -16.77 -14.64 -4.87
CA VAL A 225 -16.76 -14.33 -3.44
C VAL A 225 -17.32 -15.52 -2.67
N ASP A 226 -16.49 -16.15 -1.84
CA ASP A 226 -16.93 -17.21 -0.94
C ASP A 226 -17.42 -16.61 0.38
N MET A 227 -18.72 -16.73 0.64
CA MET A 227 -19.35 -16.17 1.82
C MET A 227 -18.83 -16.75 3.14
N ASN A 228 -18.28 -17.97 3.14
CA ASN A 228 -17.64 -18.59 4.29
C ASN A 228 -18.41 -18.45 5.63
N GLY A 229 -19.72 -18.71 5.62
CA GLY A 229 -20.61 -18.56 6.79
C GLY A 229 -20.93 -17.11 7.19
N LYS A 230 -20.67 -16.12 6.32
CA LYS A 230 -20.98 -14.71 6.54
C LYS A 230 -22.13 -14.25 5.65
N ARG A 231 -22.94 -13.30 6.14
CA ARG A 231 -24.14 -12.82 5.44
C ARG A 231 -23.84 -11.80 4.35
N PHE A 232 -22.96 -10.83 4.63
CA PHE A 232 -22.72 -9.71 3.75
C PHE A 232 -21.48 -9.92 2.89
N ALA A 233 -21.53 -9.55 1.62
CA ALA A 233 -20.48 -9.83 0.64
C ALA A 233 -19.10 -9.29 1.04
N TRP A 234 -19.07 -8.15 1.75
CA TRP A 234 -17.82 -7.53 2.26
C TRP A 234 -17.15 -8.32 3.39
N LEU A 235 -17.85 -9.29 3.99
CA LEU A 235 -17.30 -10.26 4.94
C LEU A 235 -16.85 -11.56 4.25
N GLY A 236 -17.20 -11.73 2.97
CA GLY A 236 -16.81 -12.89 2.18
C GLY A 236 -15.35 -12.82 1.75
N VAL A 237 -14.83 -13.96 1.31
CA VAL A 237 -13.46 -14.12 0.83
C VAL A 237 -13.44 -13.95 -0.68
N ALA A 238 -12.73 -12.93 -1.17
CA ALA A 238 -12.49 -12.73 -2.60
C ALA A 238 -11.47 -13.75 -3.12
N LEU A 239 -11.90 -14.64 -4.02
CA LEU A 239 -11.04 -15.65 -4.61
C LEU A 239 -10.34 -15.10 -5.86
N LEU A 240 -9.37 -14.22 -5.61
CA LEU A 240 -8.47 -13.69 -6.63
C LEU A 240 -7.22 -14.56 -6.76
N PRO A 241 -6.63 -14.66 -7.97
CA PRO A 241 -5.32 -15.28 -8.13
C PRO A 241 -4.25 -14.48 -7.38
N PHE A 242 -3.28 -15.17 -6.79
CA PHE A 242 -2.09 -14.52 -6.24
C PHE A 242 -1.16 -14.11 -7.38
N ILE A 243 -0.59 -12.91 -7.28
CA ILE A 243 0.33 -12.39 -8.29
C ILE A 243 1.68 -13.08 -8.15
N ASP A 244 2.21 -13.54 -9.28
CA ASP A 244 3.59 -13.99 -9.40
C ASP A 244 4.48 -12.74 -9.56
N GLU A 245 5.22 -12.43 -8.50
CA GLU A 245 6.11 -11.27 -8.43
C GLU A 245 7.15 -11.28 -9.55
N GLU A 246 7.81 -12.42 -9.79
CA GLU A 246 8.88 -12.50 -10.78
C GLU A 246 8.32 -12.21 -12.18
N ARG A 247 7.15 -12.78 -12.48
CA ARG A 247 6.48 -12.54 -13.77
C ARG A 247 6.02 -11.10 -13.92
N LEU A 248 5.49 -10.48 -12.86
CA LEU A 248 5.11 -9.08 -12.87
C LEU A 248 6.32 -8.18 -13.15
N LEU A 249 7.39 -8.32 -12.36
CA LEU A 249 8.59 -7.48 -12.46
C LEU A 249 9.30 -7.67 -13.81
N LYS A 250 9.34 -8.89 -14.34
CA LYS A 250 9.91 -9.18 -15.65
C LYS A 250 9.14 -8.49 -16.78
N THR A 251 7.81 -8.46 -16.71
CA THR A 251 6.96 -7.83 -17.72
C THR A 251 6.99 -6.31 -17.63
N THR A 252 7.03 -5.72 -16.43
CA THR A 252 6.98 -4.26 -16.26
C THR A 252 8.32 -3.57 -16.50
N ARG A 253 9.46 -4.22 -16.19
CA ARG A 253 10.81 -3.63 -16.29
C ARG A 253 11.10 -2.89 -17.61
N PRO A 254 10.92 -3.48 -18.81
CA PRO A 254 11.22 -2.77 -20.06
C PRO A 254 10.34 -1.53 -20.27
N ILE A 255 9.11 -1.55 -19.75
CA ILE A 255 8.19 -0.41 -19.83
C ILE A 255 8.63 0.69 -18.85
N MET A 256 9.15 0.33 -17.68
CA MET A 256 9.64 1.29 -16.69
C MET A 256 10.85 2.11 -17.20
N GLU A 257 11.65 1.54 -18.10
CA GLU A 257 12.83 2.22 -18.68
C GLU A 257 12.48 3.33 -19.67
N ILE A 258 11.32 3.21 -20.35
CA ILE A 258 10.86 4.17 -21.37
C ILE A 258 9.94 5.27 -20.81
N LEU A 259 9.64 5.23 -19.51
CA LEU A 259 8.83 6.26 -18.84
C LEU A 259 9.51 7.62 -18.93
N ASP A 260 8.72 8.68 -18.92
CA ASP A 260 9.25 10.04 -18.87
C ASP A 260 9.87 10.36 -17.50
N GLU A 261 10.53 11.52 -17.39
CA GLU A 261 11.24 11.90 -16.17
C GLU A 261 10.29 12.24 -15.00
N GLU A 262 9.06 12.70 -15.25
CA GLU A 262 8.05 12.92 -14.19
C GLU A 262 7.55 11.58 -13.66
N GLU A 263 7.26 10.64 -14.56
CA GLU A 263 6.78 9.31 -14.23
C GLU A 263 7.85 8.52 -13.47
N LYS A 264 9.11 8.57 -13.92
CA LYS A 264 10.27 8.02 -13.19
C LYS A 264 10.42 8.70 -11.83
N TYR A 265 10.18 10.00 -11.75
CA TYR A 265 10.24 10.73 -10.50
C TYR A 265 9.16 10.24 -9.51
N ARG A 266 7.92 10.02 -9.96
CA ARG A 266 6.85 9.50 -9.09
C ARG A 266 6.99 8.01 -8.77
N ASN A 267 7.70 7.25 -9.59
CA ASN A 267 8.00 5.83 -9.36
C ASN A 267 9.22 5.58 -8.44
N GLY A 268 9.89 6.64 -7.98
CA GLY A 268 11.07 6.52 -7.12
C GLY A 268 10.74 6.61 -5.63
N ARG A 269 11.57 5.97 -4.80
CA ARG A 269 11.50 6.12 -3.33
C ARG A 269 12.07 7.48 -2.93
N ARG A 270 11.47 8.15 -1.96
CA ARG A 270 11.85 9.50 -1.50
C ARG A 270 12.07 9.51 0.01
N LEU A 271 12.75 10.56 0.46
CA LEU A 271 12.95 10.84 1.88
C LEU A 271 11.80 11.68 2.41
N ASP A 272 11.59 11.61 3.72
CA ASP A 272 10.63 12.45 4.40
C ASP A 272 11.09 13.92 4.34
N LEU A 273 10.14 14.86 4.33
CA LEU A 273 10.45 16.28 4.37
C LEU A 273 10.26 16.81 5.79
N LEU A 274 11.26 17.52 6.28
CA LEU A 274 11.25 18.23 7.56
C LEU A 274 11.21 19.74 7.30
N TYR A 275 10.18 20.37 7.83
CA TYR A 275 9.96 21.80 7.75
C TYR A 275 10.26 22.45 9.09
N VAL A 276 11.13 23.46 9.10
CA VAL A 276 11.47 24.21 10.31
C VAL A 276 11.37 25.70 10.05
N HIS A 277 10.81 26.43 11.01
CA HIS A 277 10.83 27.89 10.96
C HIS A 277 12.28 28.39 11.02
N GLN A 278 12.58 29.50 10.35
CA GLN A 278 13.91 30.08 10.23
C GLN A 278 14.59 30.44 11.56
N SER A 279 13.81 30.60 12.63
CA SER A 279 14.32 30.85 13.98
C SER A 279 14.73 29.58 14.72
N HIS A 280 14.47 28.40 14.15
CA HIS A 280 14.86 27.13 14.75
C HIS A 280 16.35 26.87 14.48
N PRO A 281 17.14 26.36 15.44
CA PRO A 281 18.58 26.09 15.24
C PRO A 281 18.91 25.18 14.03
N LEU A 282 18.01 24.25 13.70
CA LEU A 282 18.15 23.41 12.49
C LEU A 282 18.12 24.21 11.18
N ALA A 283 17.47 25.38 11.14
CA ALA A 283 17.47 26.23 9.97
C ALA A 283 18.89 26.75 9.66
N GLU A 284 19.66 27.11 10.68
CA GLU A 284 21.07 27.50 10.50
C GLU A 284 21.92 26.32 10.06
N ALA A 285 21.72 25.14 10.66
CA ALA A 285 22.43 23.93 10.26
C ALA A 285 22.19 23.58 8.77
N ALA A 286 20.94 23.67 8.31
CA ALA A 286 20.58 23.45 6.91
C ALA A 286 21.22 24.47 5.96
N ARG A 287 21.23 25.76 6.32
CA ARG A 287 21.90 26.81 5.52
C ARG A 287 23.41 26.62 5.47
N ASP A 288 24.02 26.19 6.56
CA ASP A 288 25.46 25.92 6.60
C ASP A 288 25.83 24.68 5.79
N MET A 289 24.98 23.65 5.81
CA MET A 289 25.08 22.49 4.92
C MET A 289 25.01 22.93 3.46
N GLU A 290 24.04 23.79 3.11
CA GLU A 290 23.91 24.33 1.75
C GLU A 290 25.13 25.15 1.31
N LYS A 291 25.77 25.89 2.21
CA LYS A 291 27.06 26.57 1.94
C LYS A 291 28.19 25.58 1.67
N ARG A 292 28.27 24.47 2.42
CA ARG A 292 29.30 23.43 2.22
C ARG A 292 29.13 22.68 0.90
N CYS A 293 27.89 22.48 0.47
CA CYS A 293 27.58 21.83 -0.80
C CYS A 293 27.64 22.78 -2.01
N LYS A 294 28.12 24.03 -1.85
CA LYS A 294 28.30 24.95 -2.98
C LYS A 294 29.32 24.36 -3.97
N GLY A 295 28.85 23.99 -5.15
CA GLY A 295 29.65 23.38 -6.22
C GLY A 295 29.44 21.88 -6.41
N LEU A 296 28.67 21.23 -5.53
CA LEU A 296 28.20 19.86 -5.77
C LEU A 296 26.96 19.89 -6.66
N GLU A 297 26.92 19.04 -7.68
CA GLU A 297 25.81 18.92 -8.63
C GLU A 297 25.28 17.48 -8.72
N GLY A 298 24.05 17.33 -9.19
CA GLY A 298 23.44 16.03 -9.45
C GLY A 298 23.47 15.08 -8.26
N LYS A 299 24.05 13.88 -8.45
CA LYS A 299 24.06 12.79 -7.46
C LYS A 299 24.91 13.10 -6.23
N GLU A 300 26.07 13.75 -6.41
CA GLU A 300 26.99 14.04 -5.30
C GLU A 300 26.33 14.93 -4.24
N ARG A 301 25.52 15.89 -4.69
CA ARG A 301 24.74 16.75 -3.79
C ARG A 301 23.62 15.98 -3.07
N GLN A 302 22.99 15.01 -3.74
CA GLN A 302 21.90 14.21 -3.18
C GLN A 302 22.39 13.16 -2.18
N GLU A 303 23.61 12.67 -2.34
CA GLU A 303 24.23 11.69 -1.45
C GLU A 303 24.85 12.34 -0.19
N TYR A 304 25.11 13.65 -0.24
CA TYR A 304 25.64 14.41 0.89
C TYR A 304 24.62 14.49 2.03
N HIS A 305 25.04 14.08 3.23
CA HIS A 305 24.19 14.02 4.40
C HIS A 305 24.95 14.32 5.69
N GLU A 306 24.22 14.80 6.69
CA GLU A 306 24.76 15.12 8.01
C GLU A 306 23.84 14.56 9.11
N SER A 307 24.42 14.15 10.24
CA SER A 307 23.61 13.85 11.43
C SER A 307 23.14 15.15 12.08
N ILE A 308 21.91 15.18 12.59
CA ILE A 308 21.38 16.32 13.33
C ILE A 308 22.32 16.62 14.52
N PRO A 309 22.89 17.83 14.61
CA PRO A 309 23.72 18.20 15.73
C PRO A 309 22.89 18.19 17.03
N SER A 310 23.40 17.50 18.06
CA SER A 310 22.70 17.26 19.33
C SER A 310 22.04 18.50 19.98
N PRO A 311 22.65 19.71 20.03
CA PRO A 311 21.95 20.89 20.57
C PRO A 311 20.89 21.46 19.62
N ASN A 312 21.05 21.28 18.31
CA ASN A 312 20.20 21.91 17.31
C ASN A 312 18.86 21.19 17.16
N GLY A 313 18.84 19.87 17.38
CA GLY A 313 17.64 19.04 17.24
C GLY A 313 16.60 19.20 18.36
N ARG A 314 16.93 19.88 19.47
CA ARG A 314 16.03 20.00 20.66
C ARG A 314 15.46 18.65 21.12
N GLY A 315 16.27 17.60 21.08
CA GLY A 315 15.86 16.23 21.40
C GLY A 315 15.52 15.36 20.18
N MET A 316 15.30 15.96 19.00
CA MET A 316 15.19 15.23 17.75
C MET A 316 16.58 14.78 17.26
N GLN A 317 16.67 13.52 16.86
CA GLN A 317 17.85 12.92 16.24
C GLN A 317 17.49 12.45 14.83
N GLY A 318 18.50 12.23 13.98
CA GLY A 318 18.32 11.71 12.64
C GLY A 318 19.37 12.24 11.69
N ILE A 319 19.18 11.94 10.41
CA ILE A 319 20.08 12.31 9.32
C ILE A 319 19.34 13.28 8.41
N ILE A 320 19.98 14.39 8.06
CA ILE A 320 19.45 15.39 7.15
C ILE A 320 20.19 15.34 5.81
N HIS A 321 19.43 15.57 4.74
CA HIS A 321 19.88 15.67 3.35
C HIS A 321 19.35 16.99 2.78
N LEU A 322 20.03 17.57 1.80
CA LEU A 322 19.47 18.72 1.08
C LEU A 322 18.29 18.28 0.21
N CYS A 323 17.26 19.11 0.13
CA CYS A 323 16.13 18.85 -0.77
C CYS A 323 16.52 19.09 -2.24
N LEU A 324 15.69 18.59 -3.15
CA LEU A 324 15.78 18.96 -4.55
C LEU A 324 15.29 20.41 -4.72
N GLY A 325 16.13 21.28 -5.28
CA GLY A 325 15.84 22.70 -5.43
C GLY A 325 16.38 23.55 -4.28
N GLU A 326 15.75 24.71 -4.06
CA GLU A 326 16.14 25.66 -3.01
C GLU A 326 15.62 25.20 -1.64
N THR A 327 16.49 25.23 -0.62
CA THR A 327 16.15 24.83 0.75
C THR A 327 15.18 25.82 1.43
N GLN A 328 15.23 27.08 1.03
CA GLN A 328 14.33 28.14 1.50
C GLN A 328 14.02 29.11 0.34
N PRO A 329 13.11 28.74 -0.58
CA PRO A 329 12.72 29.62 -1.66
C PRO A 329 12.03 30.87 -1.09
N PRO A 330 12.27 32.08 -1.63
CA PRO A 330 11.76 33.33 -1.07
C PRO A 330 10.25 33.49 -1.25
N SER A 331 9.67 32.84 -2.26
CA SER A 331 8.26 32.86 -2.58
C SER A 331 7.80 31.45 -2.96
N MET A 332 6.65 31.04 -2.45
CA MET A 332 6.05 29.73 -2.75
C MET A 332 4.68 29.94 -3.40
N PRO A 333 4.49 29.60 -4.68
CA PRO A 333 3.17 29.69 -5.31
C PRO A 333 2.21 28.68 -4.69
N SER A 334 0.93 29.03 -4.62
CA SER A 334 -0.10 28.06 -4.27
C SER A 334 -0.19 26.99 -5.37
N PRO A 335 -0.13 25.69 -5.03
CA PRO A 335 -0.33 24.62 -6.01
C PRO A 335 -1.79 24.54 -6.50
N PHE A 336 -2.71 25.22 -5.81
CA PHE A 336 -4.13 25.23 -6.14
C PHE A 336 -4.59 26.66 -6.42
N PRO A 337 -5.04 26.98 -7.64
CA PRO A 337 -5.48 28.34 -7.99
C PRO A 337 -6.58 28.92 -7.08
N LEU A 338 -7.38 28.06 -6.46
CA LEU A 338 -8.50 28.45 -5.59
C LEU A 338 -8.09 28.78 -4.14
N LEU A 339 -6.86 28.45 -3.74
CA LEU A 339 -6.37 28.62 -2.36
C LEU A 339 -5.69 29.98 -2.12
N GLY A 340 -5.65 30.85 -3.13
CA GLY A 340 -5.12 32.21 -3.04
C GLY A 340 -3.73 32.38 -3.67
N ASP A 341 -3.12 33.53 -3.36
CA ASP A 341 -1.85 33.98 -3.94
C ASP A 341 -0.64 33.25 -3.35
N ALA A 342 0.55 33.52 -3.93
CA ALA A 342 1.80 32.98 -3.45
C ALA A 342 2.15 33.46 -2.03
N ILE A 343 2.74 32.58 -1.22
CA ILE A 343 3.36 32.96 0.05
C ILE A 343 4.66 33.68 -0.26
N HIS A 344 4.67 34.99 -0.06
CA HIS A 344 5.87 35.81 -0.13
C HIS A 344 6.57 35.87 1.22
N ASN A 345 7.91 36.07 1.22
CA ASN A 345 8.73 36.10 2.43
C ASN A 345 8.64 34.80 3.24
N ASN A 346 8.86 33.67 2.57
CA ASN A 346 8.83 32.36 3.20
C ASN A 346 9.88 32.25 4.32
N GLN A 347 9.42 32.02 5.55
CA GLN A 347 10.24 31.87 6.75
C GLN A 347 10.49 30.40 7.11
N VAL A 348 10.18 29.46 6.23
CA VAL A 348 10.31 28.02 6.47
C VAL A 348 11.42 27.44 5.61
N VAL A 349 12.34 26.74 6.27
CA VAL A 349 13.39 25.94 5.64
C VAL A 349 12.87 24.51 5.49
N CYS A 350 13.07 23.92 4.32
CA CYS A 350 12.70 22.54 4.00
C CYS A 350 13.97 21.71 3.78
N ILE A 351 14.09 20.58 4.47
CA ILE A 351 15.18 19.61 4.29
C ILE A 351 14.64 18.20 4.19
N CYS A 352 15.38 17.32 3.56
CA CYS A 352 15.08 15.90 3.57
C CYS A 352 15.57 15.29 4.89
N TYR A 353 14.78 14.38 5.46
CA TYR A 353 15.02 13.77 6.76
C TYR A 353 14.97 12.25 6.66
N ARG A 354 15.80 11.60 7.46
CA ARG A 354 15.78 10.16 7.69
C ARG A 354 15.92 9.89 9.18
N LEU A 355 15.08 9.00 9.70
CA LEU A 355 15.21 8.49 11.06
C LEU A 355 16.61 7.89 11.27
N PRO A 356 17.20 8.05 12.46
CA PRO A 356 18.47 7.40 12.77
C PRO A 356 18.28 5.88 12.80
N GLU A 357 19.26 5.14 12.28
CA GLU A 357 19.25 3.69 12.43
C GLU A 357 19.61 3.34 13.89
N PRO A 358 18.73 2.60 14.60
CA PRO A 358 19.01 2.25 15.98
C PRO A 358 20.20 1.29 16.02
N PRO A 359 21.21 1.54 16.86
CA PRO A 359 22.40 0.69 16.94
C PRO A 359 22.09 -0.71 17.49
N ASN A 360 20.97 -0.86 18.18
CA ASN A 360 20.53 -2.09 18.83
C ASN A 360 19.07 -2.38 18.46
N LYS A 361 18.69 -3.66 18.54
CA LYS A 361 17.28 -4.07 18.41
C LYS A 361 16.43 -3.38 19.47
N HIS A 362 15.22 -2.96 19.07
CA HIS A 362 14.25 -2.39 20.00
C HIS A 362 13.89 -3.43 21.07
N LEU A 363 13.90 -3.00 22.34
CA LEU A 363 13.47 -3.78 23.47
C LEU A 363 12.17 -3.17 24.01
N PRO A 364 11.07 -3.94 24.10
CA PRO A 364 9.80 -3.44 24.61
C PRO A 364 9.89 -3.29 26.14
N ALA A 365 10.53 -2.20 26.59
CA ALA A 365 10.77 -1.89 27.98
C ALA A 365 10.54 -0.41 28.25
N ILE A 366 10.14 -0.10 29.50
CA ILE A 366 9.99 1.27 29.96
C ILE A 366 11.37 1.91 30.06
N LEU A 367 11.52 3.11 29.49
CA LEU A 367 12.79 3.82 29.50
C LEU A 367 13.15 4.32 30.91
N PRO A 368 14.44 4.31 31.28
CA PRO A 368 14.89 4.92 32.53
C PRO A 368 14.45 6.39 32.64
N GLY A 369 13.93 6.77 33.81
CA GLY A 369 13.43 8.13 34.05
C GLY A 369 11.98 8.37 33.65
N THR A 370 11.28 7.37 33.11
CA THR A 370 9.83 7.44 32.85
C THR A 370 9.08 7.70 34.16
N ARG A 371 8.20 8.70 34.15
CA ARG A 371 7.23 8.96 35.22
C ARG A 371 5.91 8.35 34.79
N LEU A 372 5.41 7.37 35.55
CA LEU A 372 4.12 6.75 35.28
C LEU A 372 3.00 7.67 35.77
N ASP A 373 1.92 7.72 35.00
CA ASP A 373 0.71 8.42 35.40
C ASP A 373 0.02 7.71 36.57
N ASP A 374 -0.78 8.46 37.31
CA ASP A 374 -1.57 7.92 38.42
C ASP A 374 -2.60 6.90 37.93
N THR A 375 -2.87 5.88 38.74
CA THR A 375 -3.84 4.83 38.40
C THR A 375 -5.26 5.40 38.39
N VAL A 376 -5.95 5.24 37.26
CA VAL A 376 -7.35 5.67 37.08
C VAL A 376 -8.35 4.57 37.47
N LEU A 377 -7.91 3.30 37.52
CA LEU A 377 -8.77 2.16 37.87
C LEU A 377 -9.15 2.18 39.35
N THR A 378 -10.44 2.05 39.61
CA THR A 378 -11.03 1.97 40.95
C THR A 378 -11.38 0.52 41.31
N GLU A 379 -11.78 0.27 42.56
CA GLU A 379 -12.26 -1.06 42.98
C GLU A 379 -13.53 -1.50 42.23
N GLU A 380 -14.35 -0.56 41.75
CA GLU A 380 -15.56 -0.86 40.98
C GLU A 380 -15.25 -1.38 39.57
N ASP A 381 -14.08 -1.03 39.03
CA ASP A 381 -13.61 -1.49 37.73
C ASP A 381 -13.00 -2.90 37.78
N MET A 382 -12.76 -3.42 38.99
CA MET A 382 -12.18 -4.74 39.15
C MET A 382 -13.18 -5.81 38.68
N PRO A 383 -12.80 -6.67 37.71
CA PRO A 383 -13.70 -7.68 37.21
C PRO A 383 -14.12 -8.61 38.35
N VAL A 384 -15.43 -8.84 38.48
CA VAL A 384 -15.95 -9.88 39.38
C VAL A 384 -15.28 -11.21 38.99
N PRO A 385 -14.71 -11.98 39.95
CA PRO A 385 -14.06 -13.24 39.63
C PRO A 385 -14.97 -14.13 38.78
N ALA A 386 -14.54 -14.41 37.54
CA ALA A 386 -15.32 -15.25 36.64
C ALA A 386 -15.37 -16.67 37.22
N ARG A 387 -16.58 -17.21 37.42
CA ARG A 387 -16.74 -18.63 37.75
C ARG A 387 -16.23 -19.46 36.58
N LEU A 388 -15.40 -20.46 36.86
CA LEU A 388 -14.83 -21.30 35.82
C LEU A 388 -15.96 -22.09 35.12
N TRP A 389 -15.82 -22.31 33.81
CA TRP A 389 -16.87 -22.94 32.98
C TRP A 389 -17.29 -24.34 33.47
N HIS A 390 -16.43 -25.04 34.21
CA HIS A 390 -16.70 -26.37 34.78
C HIS A 390 -17.33 -26.33 36.19
N GLU A 391 -17.40 -25.16 36.82
CA GLU A 391 -18.10 -24.92 38.09
C GLU A 391 -19.58 -24.56 37.85
N GLN A 392 -19.95 -24.27 36.60
CA GLN A 392 -21.35 -24.26 36.19
C GLN A 392 -21.83 -25.70 36.09
N GLY A 393 -22.59 -26.15 37.10
CA GLY A 393 -23.25 -27.45 37.09
C GLY A 393 -23.97 -27.69 35.75
N ARG A 394 -23.96 -28.96 35.29
CA ARG A 394 -24.58 -29.45 34.05
C ARG A 394 -26.08 -29.09 33.99
N GLY A 395 -26.40 -27.85 33.62
CA GLY A 395 -27.76 -27.33 33.63
C GLY A 395 -27.89 -25.94 32.99
N GLY A 396 -27.00 -25.59 32.07
CA GLY A 396 -27.14 -24.38 31.25
C GLY A 396 -28.35 -24.49 30.31
N PRO A 397 -29.08 -23.39 30.03
CA PRO A 397 -30.27 -23.41 29.17
C PRO A 397 -29.88 -23.90 27.77
N SER A 398 -30.65 -24.84 27.24
CA SER A 398 -30.60 -25.25 25.84
C SER A 398 -30.51 -24.03 24.93
N GLY A 399 -29.62 -24.07 23.94
CA GLY A 399 -29.26 -22.96 23.06
C GLY A 399 -30.43 -22.35 22.26
N GLY A 400 -31.20 -21.49 22.91
CA GLY A 400 -32.04 -20.49 22.29
C GLY A 400 -31.26 -19.19 22.14
N ARG A 401 -30.97 -18.79 20.90
CA ARG A 401 -30.48 -17.43 20.57
C ARG A 401 -31.55 -16.42 20.95
N ASP A 402 -31.51 -15.88 22.17
CA ASP A 402 -32.31 -14.70 22.52
C ASP A 402 -31.54 -13.44 22.08
N LEU A 403 -31.64 -13.13 20.78
CA LEU A 403 -31.17 -11.87 20.19
C LEU A 403 -32.16 -10.76 20.57
N ARG A 404 -32.08 -10.27 21.82
CA ARG A 404 -32.69 -8.98 22.16
C ARG A 404 -31.66 -7.88 21.93
N TYR A 405 -31.82 -7.17 20.82
CA TYR A 405 -31.22 -5.85 20.64
C TYR A 405 -31.72 -4.91 21.75
N PRO A 406 -30.85 -4.14 22.42
CA PRO A 406 -31.30 -3.07 23.28
C PRO A 406 -31.90 -1.97 22.40
N GLY A 407 -33.22 -1.76 22.53
CA GLY A 407 -33.91 -0.64 21.92
C GLY A 407 -33.40 0.67 22.51
N GLY A 408 -33.09 1.62 21.64
CA GLY A 408 -32.77 2.99 22.01
C GLY A 408 -33.95 3.65 22.74
N GLY A 409 -33.66 4.20 23.93
CA GLY A 409 -34.50 5.19 24.58
C GLY A 409 -34.06 6.59 24.12
N GLY A 410 -35.04 7.43 23.81
CA GLY A 410 -34.85 8.81 23.37
C GLY A 410 -34.71 9.82 24.51
#